data_AF-A0A1G6TQG3-F1
#
_entry.id   AF-A0A1G6TQG3-F1
#
_cell.length_a   1.000
_cell.length_b   1.000
_cell.length_c   1.000
_cell.angle_alpha   90.00
_cell.angle_beta   90.00
_cell.angle_gamma   90.00
#
_symmetry.space_group_name_H-M   'P 1'
#
loop_
_entity.id
_entity.type
_entity.pdbx_description
1 polymer ?
#
loop_
_entity_poly.entity_id
_entity_poly.type
_entity_poly.pdbx_seq_one_letter_code
_entity_poly.pdbx_strand_id
1 'polypeptide(L)'
;MNHDDPRAVFRQAMPEATPPDAPFDLDRIVQDGYLARRRHRAVLGAAATTGVAAVAAVLALSVAGFPDGFADPVDPAEQSGESAAEEFAMSGYPYAPGDQLGSEDEREILRDAAVESFSTLLEDAGVTLTDPLGFASSQRPGNYGQTWLRSYTSSVFDGEDQVLRLEAMLPGGWTAEPGPFTQQLFPQHLISASGDPWYTDADWTDELVTTELDDGRRLITVDHECAYEIAVVYPNGSGLRATWDIGCWKGEPEYEVSLEDFTAAVTAMPEVDYDTGGLTPVDELLEVPTGWLFDPEWEQSDEALASAESSIASASAALEQSEFQGGVNEPSAIQVGMVNRGATAVRTYHGSGLMVYETPDEVRDLSFDLNYYLPGGWVPGIAEEGERGPNPVHCLEGFTCSETTDDDGTVWTFEAARDATDGQVQVTRFDPDGWAVSITVHQEEDAPVETDFLGDVLRAMPAPVYDEEEEPTVPEN
;
A
#
# COMPACT_ATOMS: atom_id res chain seq x y z
N MET A 1 -54.72 29.24 -24.91
CA MET A 1 -53.63 28.43 -25.47
C MET A 1 -52.60 28.28 -24.37
N ASN A 2 -52.76 27.24 -23.55
CA ASN A 2 -51.85 26.90 -22.46
C ASN A 2 -51.11 25.63 -22.86
N HIS A 3 -49.79 25.67 -22.72
CA HIS A 3 -48.88 24.57 -23.01
C HIS A 3 -49.16 23.37 -22.11
N ASP A 4 -49.17 22.19 -22.73
CA ASP A 4 -49.24 20.88 -22.09
C ASP A 4 -48.06 20.68 -21.14
N ASP A 5 -48.34 20.43 -19.86
CA ASP A 5 -47.36 20.03 -18.86
C ASP A 5 -47.11 18.51 -18.99
N PRO A 6 -45.96 18.07 -19.52
CA PRO A 6 -45.66 16.64 -19.68
C PRO A 6 -45.61 15.87 -18.34
N ARG A 7 -45.51 16.57 -17.20
CA ARG A 7 -45.54 15.94 -15.87
C ARG A 7 -46.95 15.51 -15.46
N ALA A 8 -47.99 16.07 -16.06
CA ALA A 8 -49.38 15.71 -15.76
C ALA A 8 -49.74 14.29 -16.27
N VAL A 9 -49.14 13.87 -17.40
CA VAL A 9 -49.37 12.53 -17.98
C VAL A 9 -48.71 11.44 -17.13
N PHE A 10 -47.52 11.71 -16.58
CA PHE A 10 -46.81 10.75 -15.73
C PHE A 10 -47.50 10.51 -14.37
N ARG A 11 -48.14 11.53 -13.78
CA ARG A 11 -48.86 11.37 -12.51
C ARG A 11 -50.17 10.61 -12.64
N GLN A 12 -50.80 10.58 -13.83
CA GLN A 12 -52.03 9.81 -14.06
C GLN A 12 -51.79 8.32 -14.33
N ALA A 13 -50.54 7.91 -14.58
CA ALA A 13 -50.20 6.53 -14.90
C ALA A 13 -49.64 5.70 -13.72
N MET A 14 -49.40 6.31 -12.56
CA MET A 14 -48.92 5.58 -11.38
C MET A 14 -50.10 5.13 -10.50
N PRO A 15 -50.30 3.81 -10.31
CA PRO A 15 -51.31 3.31 -9.38
C PRO A 15 -50.99 3.75 -7.95
N GLU A 16 -51.99 4.21 -7.20
CA GLU A 16 -51.93 4.53 -5.76
C GLU A 16 -51.71 3.29 -4.85
N ALA A 17 -51.12 2.22 -5.38
CA ALA A 17 -50.73 1.07 -4.59
C ALA A 17 -49.30 1.27 -4.10
N THR A 18 -49.14 1.49 -2.79
CA THR A 18 -47.86 1.33 -2.10
C THR A 18 -47.25 -0.02 -2.53
N PRO A 19 -46.03 -0.04 -3.09
CA PRO A 19 -45.36 -1.30 -3.40
C PRO A 19 -45.32 -2.15 -2.11
N PRO A 20 -45.59 -3.46 -2.16
CA PRO A 20 -45.30 -4.30 -1.01
C PRO A 20 -43.80 -4.18 -0.71
N ASP A 21 -43.44 -4.12 0.57
CA ASP A 21 -42.04 -4.12 1.00
C ASP A 21 -41.33 -5.29 0.31
N ALA A 22 -40.44 -4.96 -0.62
CA ALA A 22 -39.54 -5.96 -1.17
C ALA A 22 -38.67 -6.43 -0.01
N PRO A 23 -38.52 -7.74 0.24
CA PRO A 23 -37.53 -8.24 1.19
C PRO A 23 -36.15 -8.00 0.57
N PHE A 24 -35.67 -6.76 0.69
CA PHE A 24 -34.35 -6.34 0.27
C PHE A 24 -33.42 -6.65 1.43
N ASP A 25 -32.96 -7.89 1.44
CA ASP A 25 -31.99 -8.40 2.42
C ASP A 25 -30.59 -8.07 1.89
N LEU A 26 -30.12 -6.88 2.27
CA LEU A 26 -28.85 -6.30 1.82
C LEU A 26 -27.68 -7.19 2.26
N ASP A 27 -27.76 -7.77 3.45
CA ASP A 27 -26.77 -8.69 4.01
C ASP A 27 -26.66 -9.96 3.16
N ARG A 28 -27.80 -10.52 2.73
CA ARG A 28 -27.81 -11.67 1.83
C ARG A 28 -27.22 -11.37 0.46
N ILE A 29 -27.49 -10.20 -0.11
CA ILE A 29 -26.93 -9.80 -1.41
C ILE A 29 -25.40 -9.66 -1.32
N VAL A 30 -24.91 -9.04 -0.25
CA VAL A 30 -23.46 -8.92 0.02
C VAL A 30 -22.84 -10.31 0.20
N GLN A 31 -23.47 -11.18 1.00
CA GLN A 31 -23.00 -12.55 1.24
C GLN A 31 -22.97 -13.41 -0.03
N ASP A 32 -24.02 -13.34 -0.87
CA ASP A 32 -24.08 -14.04 -2.16
C ASP A 32 -23.00 -13.51 -3.13
N GLY A 33 -22.70 -12.22 -3.10
CA GLY A 33 -21.60 -11.59 -3.86
C GLY A 33 -20.21 -12.08 -3.43
N TYR A 34 -19.95 -12.21 -2.12
CA TYR A 34 -18.71 -12.79 -1.59
C TYR A 34 -18.55 -14.27 -1.99
N LEU A 35 -19.63 -15.06 -1.88
CA LEU A 35 -19.60 -16.48 -2.27
C LEU A 35 -19.37 -16.68 -3.77
N ALA A 36 -19.90 -15.79 -4.62
CA ALA A 36 -19.66 -15.82 -6.06
C ALA A 36 -18.18 -15.53 -6.40
N ARG A 37 -17.55 -14.53 -5.75
CA ARG A 37 -16.13 -14.22 -5.92
C ARG A 37 -15.23 -15.38 -5.49
N ARG A 38 -15.55 -16.07 -4.38
CA ARG A 38 -14.81 -17.24 -3.90
C ARG A 38 -14.84 -18.41 -4.89
N ARG A 39 -15.98 -18.65 -5.55
CA ARG A 39 -16.10 -19.69 -6.59
C ARG A 39 -15.28 -19.38 -7.84
N HIS A 40 -15.17 -18.10 -8.21
CA HIS A 40 -14.37 -17.68 -9.35
C HIS A 40 -12.86 -17.88 -9.10
N ARG A 41 -12.37 -17.57 -7.89
CA ARG A 41 -10.97 -17.80 -7.49
C ARG A 41 -10.60 -19.29 -7.42
N ALA A 42 -11.51 -20.15 -6.94
CA ALA A 42 -11.28 -21.60 -6.89
C ALA A 42 -11.14 -22.24 -8.28
N VAL A 43 -11.77 -21.67 -9.32
CA VAL A 43 -11.64 -22.15 -10.70
C VAL A 43 -10.31 -21.75 -11.31
N LEU A 44 -9.73 -20.62 -10.91
CA LEU A 44 -8.39 -20.17 -11.35
C LEU A 44 -7.27 -20.96 -10.64
N GLY A 45 -7.39 -21.23 -9.34
CA GLY A 45 -6.38 -22.00 -8.58
C GLY A 45 -6.22 -23.47 -9.03
N ALA A 46 -7.25 -24.08 -9.62
CA ALA A 46 -7.14 -25.45 -10.15
C ALA A 46 -6.21 -25.56 -11.38
N ALA A 47 -5.94 -24.46 -12.09
CA ALA A 47 -5.04 -24.45 -13.25
C ALA A 47 -3.55 -24.43 -12.86
N ALA A 48 -3.20 -23.90 -11.69
CA ALA A 48 -1.82 -23.73 -11.21
C ALA A 48 -1.18 -25.04 -10.69
N THR A 49 -1.98 -26.03 -10.29
CA THR A 49 -1.48 -27.27 -9.64
C THR A 49 -0.61 -28.18 -10.53
N THR A 50 -0.52 -27.90 -11.83
CA THR A 50 0.34 -28.64 -12.76
C THR A 50 1.83 -28.20 -12.74
N GLY A 51 2.16 -27.06 -12.11
CA GLY A 51 3.54 -26.52 -12.05
C GLY A 51 4.41 -26.99 -10.88
N VAL A 52 3.79 -27.46 -9.79
CA VAL A 52 4.44 -27.75 -8.50
C VAL A 52 5.48 -28.90 -8.58
N ALA A 53 5.35 -29.81 -9.55
CA ALA A 53 6.31 -30.91 -9.71
C ALA A 53 7.67 -30.48 -10.30
N ALA A 54 7.78 -29.28 -10.90
CA ALA A 54 9.02 -28.79 -11.50
C ALA A 54 9.92 -28.03 -10.49
N VAL A 55 9.33 -27.33 -9.52
CA VAL A 55 10.03 -26.49 -8.53
C VAL A 55 10.78 -27.32 -7.49
N ALA A 56 10.22 -28.45 -7.05
CA ALA A 56 10.88 -29.35 -6.10
C ALA A 56 12.20 -29.97 -6.62
N ALA A 57 12.41 -30.00 -7.95
CA ALA A 57 13.64 -30.50 -8.55
C ALA A 57 14.78 -29.45 -8.54
N VAL A 58 14.46 -28.17 -8.40
CA VAL A 58 15.43 -27.05 -8.38
C VAL A 58 15.94 -26.79 -6.96
N LEU A 59 15.06 -26.88 -5.96
CA LEU A 59 15.41 -26.69 -4.54
C LEU A 59 16.38 -27.73 -3.96
N ALA A 60 16.47 -28.92 -4.57
CA ALA A 60 17.44 -29.94 -4.17
C ALA A 60 18.90 -29.61 -4.58
N LEU A 61 19.13 -28.55 -5.37
CA LEU A 61 20.46 -28.21 -5.89
C LEU A 61 21.15 -27.06 -5.15
N SER A 62 20.44 -26.29 -4.30
CA SER A 62 20.92 -25.04 -3.68
C SER A 62 21.48 -25.17 -2.25
N VAL A 63 21.47 -26.35 -1.63
CA VAL A 63 21.94 -26.59 -0.25
C VAL A 63 23.49 -26.63 -0.12
N ALA A 64 24.23 -26.00 -1.02
CA ALA A 64 25.69 -26.05 -1.05
C ALA A 64 26.37 -24.67 -0.87
N GLY A 65 26.15 -24.07 0.30
CA GLY A 65 27.14 -23.25 1.01
C GLY A 65 27.29 -21.77 0.62
N PHE A 66 26.92 -20.89 1.54
CA PHE A 66 27.46 -19.52 1.64
C PHE A 66 28.09 -19.30 3.03
N PRO A 67 29.20 -18.54 3.11
CA PRO A 67 29.92 -18.26 4.35
C PRO A 67 29.39 -17.00 5.07
N ASP A 68 29.51 -17.03 6.40
CA ASP A 68 29.10 -16.02 7.38
C ASP A 68 29.58 -14.59 7.06
N GLY A 69 28.67 -13.62 7.23
CA GLY A 69 29.02 -12.19 7.36
C GLY A 69 27.92 -11.22 6.95
N PHE A 70 26.80 -11.19 7.66
CA PHE A 70 25.85 -10.07 7.55
C PHE A 70 26.35 -8.89 8.40
N ALA A 71 26.43 -7.72 7.78
CA ALA A 71 26.67 -6.45 8.46
C ALA A 71 25.36 -5.99 9.12
N ASP A 72 25.48 -5.31 10.27
CA ASP A 72 24.35 -4.76 11.03
C ASP A 72 23.42 -3.91 10.15
N PRO A 73 22.09 -4.04 10.31
CA PRO A 73 21.13 -3.16 9.64
C PRO A 73 21.34 -1.71 10.11
N VAL A 74 21.47 -0.81 9.14
CA VAL A 74 21.62 0.63 9.37
C VAL A 74 20.29 1.19 9.87
N ASP A 75 20.34 1.97 10.95
CA ASP A 75 19.21 2.67 11.55
C ASP A 75 18.55 3.62 10.53
N PRO A 76 17.27 3.39 10.14
CA PRO A 76 16.58 4.22 9.17
C PRO A 76 16.29 5.65 9.67
N ALA A 77 16.49 5.95 10.96
CA ALA A 77 16.25 7.27 11.51
C ALA A 77 17.27 8.35 11.09
N GLU A 78 18.43 7.99 10.50
CA GLU A 78 19.47 8.96 10.10
C GLU A 78 19.44 9.37 8.61
N GLN A 79 18.52 8.85 7.79
CA GLN A 79 18.38 9.23 6.37
C GLN A 79 17.23 10.22 6.08
N SER A 80 16.80 11.02 7.06
CA SER A 80 15.88 12.14 6.80
C SER A 80 16.61 13.35 6.18
N GLY A 81 17.20 13.14 5.00
CA GLY A 81 17.36 14.22 4.04
C GLY A 81 16.10 14.24 3.20
N GLU A 82 15.34 15.34 3.24
CA GLU A 82 14.21 15.66 2.34
C GLU A 82 14.64 15.39 0.89
N SER A 83 14.46 14.15 0.43
CA SER A 83 14.69 13.74 -0.95
C SER A 83 13.34 13.38 -1.52
N ALA A 84 13.15 13.71 -2.80
CA ALA A 84 11.92 13.56 -3.57
C ALA A 84 11.26 12.16 -3.52
N ALA A 85 11.90 11.16 -2.90
CA ALA A 85 11.31 9.86 -2.60
C ALA A 85 10.12 9.92 -1.62
N GLU A 86 10.02 10.93 -0.73
CA GLU A 86 8.82 11.12 0.11
C GLU A 86 7.61 11.63 -0.68
N GLU A 87 7.82 12.23 -1.86
CA GLU A 87 6.75 12.87 -2.66
C GLU A 87 5.95 11.89 -3.53
N PHE A 88 6.42 10.66 -3.72
CA PHE A 88 5.78 9.69 -4.62
C PHE A 88 5.20 8.46 -3.91
N ALA A 89 5.00 8.50 -2.59
CA ALA A 89 4.46 7.37 -1.85
C ALA A 89 3.00 7.05 -2.25
N MET A 90 2.82 5.91 -2.94
CA MET A 90 1.55 5.24 -3.24
C MET A 90 0.46 5.54 -2.21
N SER A 91 -0.58 6.20 -2.69
CA SER A 91 -1.24 7.27 -1.94
C SER A 91 -2.70 6.87 -1.63
N GLY A 92 -3.20 7.18 -0.43
CA GLY A 92 -4.61 6.98 -0.05
C GLY A 92 -5.37 8.14 0.58
N TYR A 93 -6.72 8.19 0.53
CA TYR A 93 -7.63 9.33 0.90
C TYR A 93 -7.03 10.50 1.73
N PRO A 94 -7.43 11.75 1.46
CA PRO A 94 -6.88 12.93 2.13
C PRO A 94 -6.85 12.80 3.65
N TYR A 95 -5.64 12.78 4.20
CA TYR A 95 -5.38 13.05 5.60
C TYR A 95 -5.57 14.55 5.83
N ALA A 96 -6.35 14.94 6.84
CA ALA A 96 -6.28 16.27 7.41
C ALA A 96 -5.26 16.24 8.57
N PRO A 97 -4.10 16.89 8.44
CA PRO A 97 -3.16 17.05 9.54
C PRO A 97 -3.83 17.63 10.78
N GLY A 98 -3.95 16.80 11.84
CA GLY A 98 -4.55 17.20 13.11
C GLY A 98 -5.89 16.54 13.46
N ASP A 99 -6.48 15.74 12.56
CA ASP A 99 -7.63 14.91 12.90
C ASP A 99 -7.18 13.72 13.78
N GLN A 100 -7.13 13.94 15.10
CA GLN A 100 -7.05 12.84 16.05
C GLN A 100 -8.29 11.97 15.86
N LEU A 101 -8.08 10.72 15.45
CA LEU A 101 -9.17 9.77 15.34
C LEU A 101 -9.71 9.40 16.72
N GLY A 102 -11.03 9.49 16.82
CA GLY A 102 -11.83 9.26 18.01
C GLY A 102 -11.49 10.14 19.21
N SER A 103 -12.20 9.86 20.29
CA SER A 103 -12.27 10.63 21.52
C SER A 103 -11.08 10.32 22.45
N GLU A 104 -10.82 11.25 23.38
CA GLU A 104 -9.93 10.94 24.51
C GLU A 104 -10.53 9.84 25.39
N ASP A 105 -11.85 9.78 25.52
CA ASP A 105 -12.57 8.78 26.31
C ASP A 105 -12.31 7.34 25.80
N GLU A 106 -12.35 7.12 24.48
CA GLU A 106 -12.01 5.80 23.89
C GLU A 106 -10.55 5.39 24.19
N ARG A 107 -9.62 6.35 24.12
CA ARG A 107 -8.21 6.12 24.44
C ARG A 107 -7.98 5.87 25.92
N GLU A 108 -8.73 6.52 26.80
CA GLU A 108 -8.68 6.30 28.25
C GLU A 108 -9.20 4.90 28.60
N ILE A 109 -10.30 4.45 27.98
CA ILE A 109 -10.82 3.09 28.15
C ILE A 109 -9.77 2.04 27.74
N LEU A 110 -9.16 2.20 26.56
CA LEU A 110 -8.12 1.29 26.08
C LEU A 110 -6.89 1.28 27.00
N ARG A 111 -6.45 2.46 27.46
CA ARG A 111 -5.32 2.63 28.37
C ARG A 111 -5.57 1.92 29.70
N ASP A 112 -6.70 2.18 30.35
CA ASP A 112 -7.02 1.60 31.65
C ASP A 112 -7.12 0.08 31.55
N ALA A 113 -7.78 -0.43 30.50
CA ALA A 113 -7.86 -1.86 30.25
C ALA A 113 -6.51 -2.51 29.97
N ALA A 114 -5.64 -1.86 29.20
CA ALA A 114 -4.31 -2.38 28.90
C ALA A 114 -3.42 -2.40 30.14
N VAL A 115 -3.48 -1.37 30.99
CA VAL A 115 -2.78 -1.36 32.28
C VAL A 115 -3.29 -2.49 33.17
N GLU A 116 -4.61 -2.65 33.30
CA GLU A 116 -5.20 -3.74 34.09
C GLU A 116 -4.81 -5.12 33.57
N SER A 117 -4.75 -5.31 32.25
CA SER A 117 -4.53 -6.61 31.62
C SER A 117 -3.06 -7.00 31.50
N PHE A 118 -2.15 -6.06 31.24
CA PHE A 118 -0.76 -6.36 30.87
C PHE A 118 0.29 -5.95 31.91
N SER A 119 -0.03 -5.09 32.90
CA SER A 119 1.02 -4.61 33.83
C SER A 119 1.69 -5.74 34.62
N THR A 120 0.94 -6.74 35.10
CA THR A 120 1.55 -7.88 35.80
C THR A 120 2.42 -8.73 34.88
N LEU A 121 2.01 -8.95 33.63
CA LEU A 121 2.82 -9.69 32.65
C LEU A 121 4.14 -8.98 32.36
N LEU A 122 4.10 -7.66 32.18
CA LEU A 122 5.29 -6.85 31.95
C LEU A 122 6.23 -6.88 33.16
N GLU A 123 5.69 -6.77 34.37
CA GLU A 123 6.47 -6.90 35.62
C GLU A 123 7.13 -8.29 35.75
N ASP A 124 6.38 -9.35 35.48
CA ASP A 124 6.87 -10.74 35.56
C ASP A 124 7.94 -11.03 34.49
N ALA A 125 7.82 -10.43 33.31
CA ALA A 125 8.82 -10.48 32.25
C ALA A 125 10.02 -9.54 32.48
N GLY A 126 10.06 -8.82 33.60
CA GLY A 126 11.16 -7.92 33.96
C GLY A 126 11.16 -6.57 33.24
N VAL A 127 10.10 -6.25 32.49
CA VAL A 127 9.96 -5.01 31.74
C VAL A 127 9.41 -3.90 32.64
N THR A 128 10.19 -2.83 32.80
CA THR A 128 9.75 -1.67 33.60
C THR A 128 9.12 -0.61 32.70
N LEU A 129 7.84 -0.35 32.88
CA LEU A 129 7.15 0.77 32.22
C LEU A 129 7.69 2.11 32.74
N THR A 130 8.29 2.90 31.85
CA THR A 130 8.72 4.28 32.13
C THR A 130 7.55 5.25 32.13
N ASP A 131 6.55 5.00 31.27
CA ASP A 131 5.32 5.75 31.14
C ASP A 131 4.12 4.78 31.11
N PRO A 132 2.90 5.22 31.50
CA PRO A 132 1.69 4.42 31.33
C PRO A 132 1.46 4.05 29.87
N LEU A 133 0.87 2.88 29.61
CA LEU A 133 0.52 2.41 28.27
C LEU A 133 -0.34 3.44 27.53
N GLY A 134 0.27 4.18 26.60
CA GLY A 134 -0.41 5.19 25.80
C GLY A 134 -0.90 4.60 24.48
N PHE A 135 -2.17 4.84 24.15
CA PHE A 135 -2.71 4.53 22.82
C PHE A 135 -2.67 5.79 21.94
N ALA A 136 -1.89 5.72 20.86
CA ALA A 136 -1.87 6.73 19.81
C ALA A 136 -2.81 6.31 18.68
N SER A 137 -3.52 7.27 18.09
CA SER A 137 -4.27 7.03 16.86
C SER A 137 -3.28 6.68 15.73
N SER A 138 -3.57 5.62 15.00
CA SER A 138 -2.80 5.15 13.86
C SER A 138 -3.69 5.00 12.63
N GLN A 139 -3.11 5.25 11.46
CA GLN A 139 -3.75 5.04 10.18
C GLN A 139 -2.77 4.36 9.23
N ARG A 140 -3.23 3.35 8.50
CA ARG A 140 -2.44 2.65 7.49
C ARG A 140 -3.21 2.58 6.18
N PRO A 141 -2.56 2.78 5.03
CA PRO A 141 -3.23 2.59 3.76
C PRO A 141 -3.62 1.12 3.58
N GLY A 142 -4.74 0.90 2.91
CA GLY A 142 -5.15 -0.40 2.39
C GLY A 142 -5.54 -0.26 0.92
N ASN A 143 -5.50 -1.38 0.20
CA ASN A 143 -5.83 -1.45 -1.22
C ASN A 143 -5.07 -0.44 -2.09
N TYR A 144 -3.74 -0.42 -1.99
CA TYR A 144 -2.89 0.54 -2.73
C TYR A 144 -3.23 2.00 -2.39
N GLY A 145 -3.61 2.24 -1.13
CA GLY A 145 -4.02 3.55 -0.63
C GLY A 145 -5.49 3.88 -0.86
N GLN A 146 -6.24 3.16 -1.69
CA GLN A 146 -7.65 3.52 -1.93
C GLN A 146 -8.56 3.50 -0.69
N THR A 147 -8.08 2.99 0.44
CA THR A 147 -8.76 3.07 1.74
C THR A 147 -7.76 3.19 2.88
N TRP A 148 -8.25 3.57 4.06
CA TRP A 148 -7.44 3.64 5.28
C TRP A 148 -8.02 2.75 6.37
N LEU A 149 -7.13 1.96 6.95
CA LEU A 149 -7.38 1.28 8.20
C LEU A 149 -7.05 2.20 9.35
N ARG A 150 -7.97 2.27 10.30
CA ARG A 150 -7.88 3.11 11.48
C ARG A 150 -7.76 2.24 12.70
N SER A 151 -6.80 2.56 13.56
CA SER A 151 -6.56 1.83 14.78
C SER A 151 -6.01 2.73 15.89
N TYR A 152 -5.95 2.20 17.10
CA TYR A 152 -5.17 2.74 18.20
C TYR A 152 -4.04 1.79 18.49
N THR A 153 -2.81 2.29 18.49
CA THR A 153 -1.61 1.48 18.75
C THR A 153 -0.96 1.89 20.05
N SER A 154 -0.50 0.90 20.80
CA SER A 154 0.39 1.06 21.95
C SER A 154 1.55 0.09 21.81
N SER A 155 2.76 0.53 22.16
CA SER A 155 3.95 -0.30 22.10
C SER A 155 4.76 -0.11 23.38
N VAL A 156 5.31 -1.20 23.91
CA VAL A 156 6.26 -1.22 25.01
C VAL A 156 7.60 -1.66 24.47
N PHE A 157 8.64 -0.90 24.80
CA PHE A 157 10.01 -1.20 24.44
C PHE A 157 10.85 -1.41 25.71
N ASP A 158 11.82 -2.31 25.64
CA ASP A 158 12.92 -2.42 26.59
C ASP A 158 14.23 -2.24 25.82
N GLY A 159 14.89 -1.09 26.01
CA GLY A 159 15.98 -0.69 25.12
C GLY A 159 15.49 -0.44 23.69
N GLU A 160 16.04 -1.18 22.73
CA GLU A 160 15.67 -1.12 21.30
C GLU A 160 14.57 -2.13 20.94
N ASP A 161 14.15 -2.94 21.91
CA ASP A 161 13.42 -4.18 21.67
C ASP A 161 11.93 -3.97 21.93
N GLN A 162 11.08 -4.21 20.94
CA GLN A 162 9.63 -4.12 21.10
C GLN A 162 9.09 -5.37 21.77
N VAL A 163 8.86 -5.32 23.08
CA VAL A 163 8.37 -6.47 23.85
C VAL A 163 6.87 -6.70 23.64
N LEU A 164 6.06 -5.65 23.69
CA LEU A 164 4.61 -5.74 23.54
C LEU A 164 4.14 -4.72 22.51
N ARG A 165 3.25 -5.13 21.61
CA ARG A 165 2.49 -4.21 20.77
C ARG A 165 1.02 -4.57 20.79
N LEU A 166 0.18 -3.57 21.03
CA LEU A 166 -1.26 -3.64 21.00
C LEU A 166 -1.78 -2.78 19.86
N GLU A 167 -2.73 -3.29 19.10
CA GLU A 167 -3.41 -2.57 18.05
C GLU A 167 -4.92 -2.82 18.13
N ALA A 168 -5.66 -1.83 18.61
CA ALA A 168 -7.12 -1.86 18.67
C ALA A 168 -7.70 -1.25 17.40
N MET A 169 -8.28 -2.06 16.53
CA MET A 169 -8.76 -1.69 15.21
C MET A 169 -10.23 -1.31 15.23
N LEU A 170 -10.55 -0.21 14.55
CA LEU A 170 -11.93 0.21 14.35
C LEU A 170 -12.66 -0.78 13.42
N PRO A 171 -14.01 -0.82 13.46
CA PRO A 171 -14.77 -1.65 12.55
C PRO A 171 -14.54 -1.30 11.08
N GLY A 172 -14.32 -2.34 10.26
CA GLY A 172 -14.21 -2.23 8.81
C GLY A 172 -12.78 -2.16 8.28
N GLY A 173 -12.63 -2.61 7.04
CA GLY A 173 -11.39 -2.57 6.28
C GLY A 173 -10.37 -3.68 6.53
N TRP A 174 -10.66 -4.55 7.50
CA TRP A 174 -9.85 -5.73 7.82
C TRP A 174 -10.73 -6.99 7.91
N THR A 175 -10.09 -8.15 7.89
CA THR A 175 -10.69 -9.47 8.03
C THR A 175 -9.93 -10.26 9.09
N ALA A 176 -10.66 -11.10 9.81
CA ALA A 176 -10.06 -12.06 10.73
C ALA A 176 -9.92 -13.46 10.13
N GLU A 177 -10.15 -13.61 8.83
CA GLU A 177 -9.55 -14.72 8.11
C GLU A 177 -8.02 -14.56 8.15
N PRO A 178 -7.24 -15.60 8.45
CA PRO A 178 -5.79 -15.52 8.33
C PRO A 178 -5.37 -15.27 6.88
N GLY A 179 -4.28 -14.54 6.70
CA GLY A 179 -3.67 -14.32 5.40
C GLY A 179 -2.44 -13.44 5.49
N PRO A 180 -1.85 -13.01 4.37
CA PRO A 180 -0.64 -12.21 4.42
C PRO A 180 -0.99 -10.81 4.92
N PHE A 181 -0.24 -10.32 5.91
CA PHE A 181 -0.38 -8.95 6.38
C PHE A 181 0.31 -8.00 5.38
N THR A 182 -0.42 -7.55 4.37
CA THR A 182 0.11 -6.62 3.34
C THR A 182 -0.76 -5.37 3.21
N GLN A 183 -0.14 -4.29 2.74
CA GLN A 183 -0.88 -3.08 2.37
C GLN A 183 -1.55 -3.18 0.98
N GLN A 184 -1.27 -4.27 0.24
CA GLN A 184 -1.83 -4.57 -1.09
C GLN A 184 -3.29 -4.97 -1.02
N LEU A 185 -3.63 -5.86 -0.09
CA LEU A 185 -4.90 -6.55 -0.10
C LEU A 185 -5.93 -5.87 0.78
N PHE A 186 -7.16 -5.86 0.28
CA PHE A 186 -8.31 -5.43 1.04
C PHE A 186 -9.43 -6.47 0.99
N PRO A 187 -10.05 -6.78 2.14
CA PRO A 187 -9.70 -6.30 3.49
C PRO A 187 -8.33 -6.82 3.99
N GLN A 188 -7.62 -6.06 4.83
CA GLN A 188 -6.34 -6.53 5.39
C GLN A 188 -6.56 -7.64 6.42
N HIS A 189 -5.68 -8.64 6.44
CA HIS A 189 -5.72 -9.70 7.44
C HIS A 189 -5.29 -9.17 8.80
N LEU A 190 -6.02 -9.52 9.86
CA LEU A 190 -5.69 -9.08 11.23
C LEU A 190 -4.45 -9.78 11.78
N ILE A 191 -4.27 -11.06 11.45
CA ILE A 191 -3.10 -11.86 11.80
C ILE A 191 -2.42 -12.33 10.52
N SER A 192 -1.10 -12.21 10.50
CA SER A 192 -0.27 -12.71 9.42
C SER A 192 -0.11 -14.23 9.52
N ALA A 193 -0.56 -14.96 8.50
CA ALA A 193 -0.30 -16.41 8.40
C ALA A 193 1.18 -16.70 8.09
N SER A 194 1.84 -15.78 7.40
CA SER A 194 3.24 -15.84 6.99
C SER A 194 4.21 -15.21 8.01
N GLY A 195 3.76 -14.98 9.26
CA GLY A 195 4.51 -14.30 10.31
C GLY A 195 4.59 -12.78 10.19
N ASP A 196 4.91 -12.10 11.28
CA ASP A 196 5.34 -10.69 11.26
C ASP A 196 6.73 -10.60 10.60
N PRO A 197 7.10 -9.50 9.91
CA PRO A 197 8.41 -9.25 9.31
C PRO A 197 9.67 -9.47 10.17
N TRP A 198 9.57 -9.89 11.42
CA TRP A 198 10.72 -10.25 12.26
C TRP A 198 11.07 -11.74 12.18
N TYR A 199 10.20 -12.57 11.62
CA TYR A 199 10.33 -14.03 11.61
C TYR A 199 10.42 -14.54 10.17
N THR A 200 11.61 -14.52 9.58
CA THR A 200 11.86 -15.06 8.23
C THR A 200 11.80 -16.59 8.23
N ASP A 201 11.27 -17.17 7.16
CA ASP A 201 11.29 -18.62 6.82
C ASP A 201 10.32 -19.56 7.56
N ALA A 202 9.31 -19.03 8.24
CA ALA A 202 8.37 -19.88 8.94
C ALA A 202 6.92 -19.76 8.44
N ASP A 203 6.39 -20.91 8.01
CA ASP A 203 4.99 -21.11 7.68
C ASP A 203 4.27 -21.57 8.96
N TRP A 204 3.52 -20.64 9.55
CA TRP A 204 2.82 -20.86 10.82
C TRP A 204 1.34 -21.19 10.62
N THR A 205 0.91 -21.48 9.39
CA THR A 205 -0.49 -21.80 9.08
C THR A 205 -0.98 -23.01 9.88
N ASP A 206 -0.11 -23.96 10.18
CA ASP A 206 -0.40 -25.15 10.99
C ASP A 206 -0.50 -24.88 12.50
N GLU A 207 0.01 -23.73 12.97
CA GLU A 207 0.03 -23.34 14.39
C GLU A 207 -1.11 -22.37 14.76
N LEU A 208 -1.83 -21.89 13.76
CA LEU A 208 -2.95 -20.98 13.93
C LEU A 208 -4.17 -21.69 14.50
N VAL A 209 -4.59 -21.26 15.69
CA VAL A 209 -5.80 -21.76 16.36
C VAL A 209 -6.86 -20.67 16.40
N THR A 210 -8.04 -20.97 15.85
CA THR A 210 -9.23 -20.11 15.94
C THR A 210 -10.27 -20.72 16.88
N THR A 211 -10.71 -19.96 17.88
CA THR A 211 -11.69 -20.38 18.89
C THR A 211 -12.82 -19.36 19.01
N GLU A 212 -14.07 -19.83 18.97
CA GLU A 212 -15.24 -19.02 19.32
C GLU A 212 -15.43 -19.04 20.84
N LEU A 213 -15.54 -17.86 21.46
CA LEU A 213 -15.77 -17.70 22.89
C LEU A 213 -17.29 -17.67 23.19
N ASP A 214 -17.65 -17.99 24.43
CA ASP A 214 -19.06 -18.08 24.87
C ASP A 214 -19.82 -16.74 24.81
N ASP A 215 -19.09 -15.61 24.74
CA ASP A 215 -19.63 -14.26 24.63
C ASP A 215 -19.74 -13.76 23.18
N GLY A 216 -19.45 -14.61 22.21
CA GLY A 216 -19.55 -14.30 20.78
C GLY A 216 -18.31 -13.62 20.19
N ARG A 217 -17.24 -13.44 20.98
CA ARG A 217 -15.93 -13.05 20.45
C ARG A 217 -15.26 -14.23 19.76
N ARG A 218 -14.44 -13.95 18.75
CA ARG A 218 -13.56 -14.94 18.12
C ARG A 218 -12.12 -14.63 18.48
N LEU A 219 -11.44 -15.60 19.06
CA LEU A 219 -10.03 -15.56 19.43
C LEU A 219 -9.20 -16.30 18.38
N ILE A 220 -8.11 -15.69 17.95
CA ILE A 220 -7.12 -16.30 17.06
C ILE A 220 -5.78 -16.21 17.78
N THR A 221 -5.07 -17.33 17.89
CA THR A 221 -3.76 -17.42 18.55
C THR A 221 -2.77 -18.07 17.62
N VAL A 222 -1.56 -17.50 17.56
CA VAL A 222 -0.41 -18.05 16.88
C VAL A 222 0.76 -18.03 17.86
N ASP A 223 1.40 -19.19 17.99
CA ASP A 223 2.69 -19.35 18.65
C ASP A 223 3.75 -19.29 17.55
N HIS A 224 4.78 -18.47 17.70
CA HIS A 224 5.91 -18.37 16.76
C HIS A 224 7.19 -18.95 17.39
N GLU A 225 7.06 -19.79 18.42
CA GLU A 225 8.09 -20.35 19.32
C GLU A 225 8.85 -19.32 20.18
N CYS A 226 9.21 -18.18 19.59
CA CYS A 226 9.94 -17.09 20.23
C CYS A 226 9.13 -15.78 20.29
N ALA A 227 7.87 -15.81 19.83
CA ALA A 227 6.92 -14.72 19.96
C ALA A 227 5.50 -15.26 19.95
N TYR A 228 4.56 -14.47 20.45
CA TYR A 228 3.14 -14.79 20.37
C TYR A 228 2.39 -13.70 19.60
N GLU A 229 1.39 -14.11 18.84
CA GLU A 229 0.45 -13.20 18.20
C GLU A 229 -0.97 -13.66 18.49
N ILE A 230 -1.77 -12.76 19.06
CA ILE A 230 -3.15 -13.04 19.44
C ILE A 230 -4.04 -11.95 18.87
N ALA A 231 -5.18 -12.34 18.33
CA ALA A 231 -6.23 -11.41 17.93
C ALA A 231 -7.59 -11.78 18.49
N VAL A 232 -8.35 -10.75 18.84
CA VAL A 232 -9.75 -10.87 19.28
C VAL A 232 -10.61 -10.09 18.31
N VAL A 233 -11.63 -10.75 17.78
CA VAL A 233 -12.69 -10.14 16.97
C VAL A 233 -13.90 -9.97 17.86
N TYR A 234 -14.35 -8.72 18.00
CA TYR A 234 -15.50 -8.39 18.83
C TYR A 234 -16.81 -8.43 18.02
N PRO A 235 -17.96 -8.68 18.66
CA PRO A 235 -19.27 -8.69 18.02
C PRO A 235 -19.64 -7.42 17.25
N ASN A 236 -19.19 -6.23 17.69
CA ASN A 236 -19.39 -4.98 16.94
C ASN A 236 -18.52 -4.85 15.67
N GLY A 237 -17.71 -5.85 15.34
CA GLY A 237 -16.84 -5.85 14.17
C GLY A 237 -15.55 -5.06 14.36
N SER A 238 -15.22 -4.62 15.59
CA SER A 238 -13.88 -4.15 15.97
C SER A 238 -12.95 -5.31 16.29
N GLY A 239 -11.65 -5.02 16.35
CA GLY A 239 -10.63 -6.03 16.57
C GLY A 239 -9.55 -5.55 17.52
N LEU A 240 -8.90 -6.49 18.20
CA LEU A 240 -7.65 -6.25 18.92
C LEU A 240 -6.61 -7.21 18.35
N ARG A 241 -5.43 -6.69 18.01
CA ARG A 241 -4.21 -7.45 17.77
C ARG A 241 -3.25 -7.21 18.93
N ALA A 242 -2.59 -8.25 19.40
CA ALA A 242 -1.55 -8.17 20.40
C ALA A 242 -0.37 -9.07 19.98
N THR A 243 0.83 -8.52 19.99
CA THR A 243 2.06 -9.30 19.76
C THR A 243 2.98 -9.18 20.97
N TRP A 244 3.64 -10.28 21.31
CA TRP A 244 4.61 -10.37 22.39
C TRP A 244 5.92 -10.99 21.87
N ASP A 245 7.04 -10.28 21.94
CA ASP A 245 8.36 -10.83 21.60
C ASP A 245 9.01 -11.43 22.84
N ILE A 246 9.34 -12.72 22.78
CA ILE A 246 10.00 -13.45 23.89
C ILE A 246 11.53 -13.30 23.80
N GLY A 247 12.08 -12.82 22.68
CA GLY A 247 13.51 -12.60 22.45
C GLY A 247 14.06 -13.28 21.19
N CYS A 248 13.32 -13.24 20.07
CA CYS A 248 13.63 -14.03 18.87
C CYS A 248 15.04 -13.85 18.28
N TRP A 249 15.67 -12.70 18.48
CA TRP A 249 16.91 -12.30 17.80
C TRP A 249 18.17 -12.50 18.67
N LYS A 250 18.02 -12.82 19.97
CA LYS A 250 19.13 -13.03 20.92
C LYS A 250 19.44 -14.50 21.23
N GLY A 251 18.65 -15.45 20.72
CA GLY A 251 18.89 -16.90 20.82
C GLY A 251 18.57 -17.54 22.18
N GLU A 252 18.28 -16.75 23.22
CA GLU A 252 17.69 -17.21 24.49
C GLU A 252 16.46 -16.34 24.82
N PRO A 253 15.37 -16.92 25.37
CA PRO A 253 14.22 -16.16 25.87
C PRO A 253 14.62 -15.09 26.89
N GLU A 254 14.24 -13.84 26.65
CA GLU A 254 14.50 -12.69 27.53
C GLU A 254 13.23 -12.22 28.23
N TYR A 255 12.09 -12.25 27.54
CA TYR A 255 10.79 -11.74 28.03
C TYR A 255 9.76 -12.87 28.14
N GLU A 256 10.15 -13.98 28.76
CA GLU A 256 9.35 -15.20 28.81
C GLU A 256 8.03 -14.99 29.56
N VAL A 257 6.91 -15.22 28.86
CA VAL A 257 5.56 -15.32 29.43
C VAL A 257 4.91 -16.60 28.90
N SER A 258 3.93 -17.13 29.63
CA SER A 258 3.17 -18.27 29.12
C SER A 258 2.13 -17.79 28.10
N LEU A 259 1.92 -18.57 27.02
CA LEU A 259 0.86 -18.29 26.05
C LEU A 259 -0.52 -18.24 26.72
N GLU A 260 -0.75 -19.04 27.77
CA GLU A 260 -2.00 -19.04 28.54
C GLU A 260 -2.24 -17.70 29.23
N ASP A 261 -1.24 -17.16 29.94
CA ASP A 261 -1.37 -15.89 30.63
C ASP A 261 -1.48 -14.71 29.65
N PHE A 262 -0.73 -14.74 28.54
CA PHE A 262 -0.85 -13.74 27.48
C PHE A 262 -2.24 -13.77 26.82
N THR A 263 -2.76 -14.97 26.53
CA THR A 263 -4.14 -15.14 26.01
C THR A 263 -5.18 -14.61 27.00
N ALA A 264 -5.00 -14.86 28.30
CA ALA A 264 -5.89 -14.35 29.33
C ALA A 264 -5.88 -12.81 29.39
N ALA A 265 -4.71 -12.18 29.30
CA ALA A 265 -4.60 -10.72 29.24
C ALA A 265 -5.26 -10.13 27.99
N VAL A 266 -5.01 -10.72 26.81
CA VAL A 266 -5.60 -10.25 25.56
C VAL A 266 -7.13 -10.39 25.55
N THR A 267 -7.65 -11.49 26.10
CA THR A 267 -9.10 -11.70 26.22
C THR A 267 -9.76 -10.92 27.37
N ALA A 268 -8.99 -10.31 28.28
CA ALA A 268 -9.50 -9.39 29.28
C ALA A 268 -9.78 -7.98 28.72
N MET A 269 -9.17 -7.64 27.59
CA MET A 269 -9.42 -6.37 26.92
C MET A 269 -10.90 -6.24 26.49
N PRO A 270 -11.52 -5.07 26.72
CA PRO A 270 -12.94 -4.88 26.47
C PRO A 270 -13.23 -4.62 24.98
N GLU A 271 -14.45 -4.94 24.59
CA GLU A 271 -15.06 -4.38 23.39
C GLU A 271 -15.26 -2.87 23.58
N VAL A 272 -14.73 -2.06 22.67
CA VAL A 272 -14.91 -0.61 22.67
C VAL A 272 -15.92 -0.25 21.58
N ASP A 273 -16.92 0.55 21.95
CA ASP A 273 -17.89 1.10 21.01
C ASP A 273 -17.32 2.37 20.37
N TYR A 274 -16.69 2.21 19.22
CA TYR A 274 -16.01 3.31 18.53
C TYR A 274 -17.01 4.25 17.84
N ASP A 275 -16.79 5.57 17.95
CA ASP A 275 -17.50 6.55 17.13
C ASP A 275 -17.08 6.43 15.67
N THR A 276 -17.86 5.66 14.92
CA THR A 276 -17.70 5.45 13.48
C THR A 276 -18.47 6.47 12.65
N GLY A 277 -19.10 7.48 13.27
CA GLY A 277 -19.91 8.48 12.56
C GLY A 277 -19.12 9.35 11.58
N GLY A 278 -17.79 9.42 11.75
CA GLY A 278 -16.86 10.07 10.82
C GLY A 278 -16.23 9.13 9.78
N LEU A 279 -16.64 7.86 9.72
CA LEU A 279 -16.18 6.91 8.70
C LEU A 279 -17.06 7.00 7.46
N THR A 280 -16.44 7.18 6.31
CA THR A 280 -17.10 7.06 5.02
C THR A 280 -17.17 5.58 4.65
N PRO A 281 -18.30 5.07 4.14
CA PRO A 281 -18.36 3.74 3.56
C PRO A 281 -17.29 3.58 2.46
N VAL A 282 -16.70 2.40 2.36
CA VAL A 282 -15.80 2.09 1.25
C VAL A 282 -16.65 1.89 0.00
N ASP A 283 -16.52 2.80 -0.96
CA ASP A 283 -17.15 2.69 -2.28
C ASP A 283 -16.51 1.55 -3.10
N GLU A 284 -16.95 1.38 -4.36
CA GLU A 284 -16.34 0.42 -5.27
C GLU A 284 -14.86 0.78 -5.48
N LEU A 285 -13.99 -0.09 -4.98
CA LEU A 285 -12.55 0.06 -5.12
C LEU A 285 -12.13 -0.25 -6.56
N LEU A 286 -11.19 0.55 -7.08
CA LEU A 286 -10.51 0.29 -8.33
C LEU A 286 -9.77 -1.04 -8.25
N GLU A 287 -9.88 -1.83 -9.32
CA GLU A 287 -9.07 -3.02 -9.52
C GLU A 287 -7.65 -2.57 -9.89
N VAL A 288 -6.72 -2.73 -8.95
CA VAL A 288 -5.30 -2.40 -9.13
C VAL A 288 -4.53 -3.69 -9.40
N PRO A 289 -3.68 -3.73 -10.43
CA PRO A 289 -2.75 -4.85 -10.65
C PRO A 289 -1.91 -5.14 -9.41
N THR A 290 -1.54 -6.40 -9.20
CA THR A 290 -0.66 -6.78 -8.09
C THR A 290 0.60 -5.92 -8.10
N GLY A 291 0.95 -5.31 -6.97
CA GLY A 291 2.17 -4.52 -6.82
C GLY A 291 3.37 -5.33 -6.37
N TRP A 292 4.56 -4.76 -6.55
CA TRP A 292 5.79 -5.33 -6.03
C TRP A 292 5.82 -5.16 -4.52
N LEU A 293 6.31 -6.17 -3.80
CA LEU A 293 6.68 -5.97 -2.41
C LEU A 293 7.97 -5.14 -2.39
N PHE A 294 8.08 -4.23 -1.43
CA PHE A 294 9.31 -3.49 -1.23
C PHE A 294 10.46 -4.47 -0.93
N ASP A 295 11.48 -4.43 -1.78
CA ASP A 295 12.68 -5.26 -1.70
C ASP A 295 13.93 -4.36 -1.73
N PRO A 296 14.58 -4.08 -0.59
CA PRO A 296 15.73 -3.18 -0.54
C PRO A 296 16.95 -3.71 -1.33
N GLU A 297 17.01 -5.00 -1.62
CA GLU A 297 18.11 -5.59 -2.41
C GLU A 297 17.90 -5.39 -3.92
N TRP A 298 16.65 -5.29 -4.36
CA TRP A 298 16.31 -5.16 -5.77
C TRP A 298 16.97 -3.95 -6.43
N GLU A 299 16.93 -2.77 -5.79
CA GLU A 299 17.51 -1.53 -6.33
C GLU A 299 19.01 -1.63 -6.61
N GLN A 300 19.70 -2.51 -5.88
CA GLN A 300 21.15 -2.73 -5.99
C GLN A 300 21.49 -4.01 -6.77
N SER A 301 20.48 -4.75 -7.25
CA SER A 301 20.71 -5.98 -8.00
C SER A 301 21.34 -5.68 -9.36
N ASP A 302 22.28 -6.53 -9.79
CA ASP A 302 22.93 -6.42 -11.10
C ASP A 302 21.89 -6.42 -12.25
N GLU A 303 20.80 -7.16 -12.07
CA GLU A 303 19.70 -7.26 -13.04
C GLU A 303 18.88 -5.98 -13.15
N ALA A 304 18.45 -5.39 -12.03
CA ALA A 304 17.70 -4.13 -12.04
C ALA A 304 18.56 -2.99 -12.59
N LEU A 305 19.83 -2.93 -12.21
CA LEU A 305 20.77 -1.91 -12.71
C LEU A 305 21.04 -2.04 -14.20
N ALA A 306 21.25 -3.26 -14.72
CA ALA A 306 21.44 -3.50 -16.15
C ALA A 306 20.18 -3.17 -16.96
N SER A 307 19.01 -3.48 -16.43
CA SER A 307 17.70 -3.18 -17.04
C SER A 307 17.43 -1.68 -17.08
N ALA A 308 17.72 -0.96 -15.99
CA ALA A 308 17.68 0.50 -15.93
C ALA A 308 18.65 1.12 -16.95
N GLU A 309 19.91 0.67 -16.99
CA GLU A 309 20.91 1.15 -17.97
C GLU A 309 20.43 0.93 -19.40
N SER A 310 19.88 -0.24 -19.71
CA SER A 310 19.37 -0.55 -21.05
C SER A 310 18.16 0.31 -21.45
N SER A 311 17.22 0.53 -20.51
CA SER A 311 16.04 1.37 -20.71
C SER A 311 16.42 2.83 -20.96
N ILE A 312 17.29 3.38 -20.12
CA ILE A 312 17.75 4.78 -20.21
C ILE A 312 18.64 4.99 -21.44
N ALA A 313 19.49 4.04 -21.81
CA ALA A 313 20.26 4.11 -23.05
C ALA A 313 19.35 4.11 -24.30
N SER A 314 18.26 3.34 -24.27
CA SER A 314 17.28 3.30 -25.37
C SER A 314 16.50 4.60 -25.47
N ALA A 315 16.09 5.18 -24.33
CA ALA A 315 15.48 6.50 -24.26
C ALA A 315 16.42 7.60 -24.80
N SER A 316 17.68 7.59 -24.37
CA SER A 316 18.71 8.52 -24.83
C SER A 316 18.91 8.42 -26.35
N ALA A 317 19.02 7.21 -26.90
CA ALA A 317 19.13 6.99 -28.35
C ALA A 317 17.89 7.47 -29.13
N ALA A 318 16.70 7.40 -28.53
CA ALA A 318 15.47 7.94 -29.13
C ALA A 318 15.48 9.48 -29.16
N LEU A 319 15.92 10.12 -28.07
CA LEU A 319 16.08 11.58 -28.01
C LEU A 319 17.13 12.09 -29.00
N GLU A 320 18.27 11.40 -29.14
CA GLU A 320 19.33 11.77 -30.09
C GLU A 320 18.86 11.72 -31.56
N GLN A 321 17.93 10.81 -31.87
CA GLN A 321 17.36 10.64 -33.21
C GLN A 321 16.16 11.55 -33.47
N SER A 322 15.58 12.13 -32.42
CA SER A 322 14.45 13.04 -32.49
C SER A 322 14.87 14.46 -32.89
N GLU A 323 13.90 15.31 -33.19
CA GLU A 323 14.16 16.73 -33.44
C GLU A 323 14.59 17.51 -32.17
N PHE A 324 14.39 16.91 -30.99
CA PHE A 324 14.66 17.51 -29.67
C PHE A 324 16.14 17.51 -29.28
N GLN A 325 16.98 16.71 -29.94
CA GLN A 325 18.44 16.65 -29.73
C GLN A 325 18.85 16.66 -28.24
N GLY A 326 18.56 15.58 -27.52
CA GLY A 326 18.86 15.46 -26.09
C GLY A 326 19.55 14.15 -25.74
N GLY A 327 19.84 13.98 -24.45
CA GLY A 327 20.36 12.73 -23.90
C GLY A 327 19.92 12.54 -22.45
N VAL A 328 19.72 11.27 -22.08
CA VAL A 328 19.45 10.84 -20.69
C VAL A 328 20.70 10.15 -20.14
N ASN A 329 21.02 10.43 -18.89
CA ASN A 329 22.17 9.92 -18.16
C ASN A 329 21.72 9.40 -16.78
N GLU A 330 22.69 8.97 -15.97
CA GLU A 330 22.50 8.59 -14.56
C GLU A 330 21.39 7.54 -14.35
N PRO A 331 21.44 6.39 -15.05
CA PRO A 331 20.45 5.35 -14.87
C PRO A 331 20.47 4.83 -13.43
N SER A 332 19.30 4.72 -12.84
CA SER A 332 19.10 4.06 -11.55
C SER A 332 17.81 3.24 -11.53
N ALA A 333 17.82 2.18 -10.74
CA ALA A 333 16.62 1.45 -10.34
C ALA A 333 16.21 1.93 -8.96
N ILE A 334 14.95 2.32 -8.79
CA ILE A 334 14.39 2.82 -7.53
C ILE A 334 13.01 2.22 -7.28
N GLN A 335 12.63 2.12 -6.02
CA GLN A 335 11.29 1.76 -5.60
C GLN A 335 10.58 2.97 -5.02
N VAL A 336 9.44 3.26 -5.61
CA VAL A 336 8.58 4.37 -5.22
C VAL A 336 7.42 3.81 -4.39
N GLY A 337 7.26 4.27 -3.15
CA GLY A 337 6.22 3.77 -2.27
C GLY A 337 6.64 3.74 -0.81
N MET A 338 5.91 2.96 -0.01
CA MET A 338 6.27 2.74 1.37
C MET A 338 7.40 1.72 1.47
N VAL A 339 8.43 2.05 2.26
CA VAL A 339 9.62 1.21 2.47
C VAL A 339 9.45 0.17 3.59
N ASN A 340 8.23 0.02 4.11
CA ASN A 340 7.95 -0.96 5.15
C ASN A 340 7.87 -2.37 4.54
N ARG A 341 8.37 -3.38 5.25
CA ARG A 341 8.24 -4.77 4.82
C ARG A 341 6.75 -5.16 4.67
N GLY A 342 6.40 -5.82 3.56
CA GLY A 342 5.01 -6.13 3.20
C GLY A 342 4.23 -4.97 2.58
N ALA A 343 4.85 -3.79 2.46
CA ALA A 343 4.29 -2.70 1.69
C ALA A 343 4.55 -2.86 0.20
N THR A 344 3.71 -2.21 -0.59
CA THR A 344 3.88 -2.12 -2.03
C THR A 344 4.86 -1.05 -2.41
N ALA A 345 5.69 -1.38 -3.38
CA ALA A 345 6.42 -0.42 -4.16
C ALA A 345 6.02 -0.49 -5.64
N VAL A 346 6.13 0.64 -6.31
CA VAL A 346 6.23 0.74 -7.76
C VAL A 346 7.70 0.73 -8.10
N ARG A 347 8.15 -0.28 -8.84
CA ARG A 347 9.50 -0.33 -9.36
C ARG A 347 9.64 0.66 -10.52
N THR A 348 10.69 1.45 -10.49
CA THR A 348 10.90 2.55 -11.43
C THR A 348 12.34 2.55 -11.93
N TYR A 349 12.53 2.82 -13.22
CA TYR A 349 13.85 3.20 -13.75
C TYR A 349 13.90 4.70 -13.96
N HIS A 350 14.88 5.32 -13.33
CA HIS A 350 15.06 6.77 -13.34
C HIS A 350 16.31 7.15 -14.14
N GLY A 351 16.27 8.31 -14.79
CA GLY A 351 17.43 8.96 -15.37
C GLY A 351 17.23 10.46 -15.50
N SER A 352 18.32 11.22 -15.40
CA SER A 352 18.33 12.67 -15.53
C SER A 352 18.96 13.07 -16.87
N GLY A 353 18.49 14.14 -17.49
CA GLY A 353 18.92 14.48 -18.85
C GLY A 353 18.92 15.96 -19.18
N LEU A 354 19.47 16.25 -20.37
CA LEU A 354 19.39 17.56 -21.01
C LEU A 354 18.78 17.40 -22.39
N MET A 355 17.86 18.28 -22.77
CA MET A 355 17.31 18.36 -24.12
C MET A 355 17.43 19.79 -24.67
N VAL A 356 17.59 19.91 -25.98
CA VAL A 356 17.68 21.22 -26.62
C VAL A 356 16.28 21.77 -26.88
N TYR A 357 16.04 22.98 -26.40
CA TYR A 357 14.81 23.72 -26.63
C TYR A 357 15.10 25.03 -27.37
N GLU A 358 14.54 25.15 -28.57
CA GLU A 358 14.69 26.34 -29.39
C GLU A 358 13.45 27.23 -29.25
N THR A 359 13.64 28.42 -28.69
CA THR A 359 12.67 29.51 -28.74
C THR A 359 12.97 30.41 -29.95
N PRO A 360 12.06 31.32 -30.35
CA PRO A 360 12.35 32.28 -31.42
C PRO A 360 13.57 33.18 -31.15
N ASP A 361 13.95 33.38 -29.89
CA ASP A 361 14.98 34.33 -29.48
C ASP A 361 16.31 33.65 -29.07
N GLU A 362 16.28 32.36 -28.68
CA GLU A 362 17.46 31.63 -28.20
C GLU A 362 17.29 30.10 -28.18
N VAL A 363 18.43 29.40 -28.11
CA VAL A 363 18.54 27.95 -27.90
C VAL A 363 19.01 27.72 -26.47
N ARG A 364 18.30 26.88 -25.72
CA ARG A 364 18.60 26.54 -24.31
C ARG A 364 18.67 25.03 -24.12
N ASP A 365 19.41 24.62 -23.10
CA ASP A 365 19.38 23.24 -22.61
C ASP A 365 18.38 23.19 -21.45
N LEU A 366 17.41 22.28 -21.53
CA LEU A 366 16.44 22.02 -20.48
C LEU A 366 16.85 20.78 -19.71
N SER A 367 16.99 20.91 -18.39
CA SER A 367 17.12 19.76 -17.50
C SER A 367 15.77 19.08 -17.31
N PHE A 368 15.78 17.76 -17.32
CA PHE A 368 14.60 16.97 -17.05
C PHE A 368 14.95 15.68 -16.30
N ASP A 369 13.96 15.16 -15.59
CA ASP A 369 13.97 13.82 -15.02
C ASP A 369 13.03 12.93 -15.83
N LEU A 370 13.46 11.70 -16.10
CA LEU A 370 12.72 10.67 -16.82
C LEU A 370 12.50 9.49 -15.89
N ASN A 371 11.25 9.07 -15.75
CA ASN A 371 10.86 7.93 -14.92
C ASN A 371 10.09 6.92 -15.76
N TYR A 372 10.57 5.68 -15.83
CA TYR A 372 9.79 4.54 -16.32
C TYR A 372 9.17 3.81 -15.14
N TYR A 373 7.84 3.81 -15.02
CA TYR A 373 7.13 3.00 -14.04
C TYR A 373 6.88 1.61 -14.64
N LEU A 374 7.39 0.59 -13.96
CA LEU A 374 7.23 -0.80 -14.39
C LEU A 374 5.83 -1.33 -14.07
N PRO A 375 5.35 -2.36 -14.76
CA PRO A 375 4.04 -2.93 -14.49
C PRO A 375 3.87 -3.42 -13.05
N GLY A 376 2.67 -3.20 -12.51
CA GLY A 376 2.24 -3.71 -11.20
C GLY A 376 2.06 -2.63 -10.14
N GLY A 377 0.95 -2.72 -9.40
CA GLY A 377 0.70 -1.91 -8.20
C GLY A 377 0.07 -0.55 -8.44
N TRP A 378 -0.18 -0.13 -9.68
CA TRP A 378 -0.75 1.17 -10.00
C TRP A 378 -1.75 1.11 -11.17
N VAL A 379 -2.54 2.17 -11.38
CA VAL A 379 -3.46 2.31 -12.52
C VAL A 379 -3.22 3.62 -13.29
N PRO A 380 -3.44 3.65 -14.62
CA PRO A 380 -3.30 4.87 -15.40
C PRO A 380 -4.20 6.00 -14.90
N GLY A 381 -3.70 7.24 -14.97
CA GLY A 381 -4.47 8.46 -14.72
C GLY A 381 -3.88 9.37 -13.65
N ILE A 382 -4.66 10.38 -13.23
CA ILE A 382 -4.26 11.42 -12.25
C ILE A 382 -5.13 11.31 -10.99
N ALA A 383 -4.52 11.28 -9.81
CA ALA A 383 -5.25 11.49 -8.56
C ALA A 383 -5.69 12.96 -8.42
N GLU A 384 -6.94 13.22 -7.99
CA GLU A 384 -7.44 14.59 -7.80
C GLU A 384 -6.62 15.36 -6.75
N GLU A 385 -6.71 16.70 -6.77
CA GLU A 385 -5.96 17.57 -5.85
C GLU A 385 -6.26 17.24 -4.38
N GLY A 386 -5.24 16.78 -3.65
CA GLY A 386 -5.37 16.34 -2.26
C GLY A 386 -6.00 14.96 -2.08
N GLU A 387 -6.54 14.39 -3.16
CA GLU A 387 -6.85 12.98 -3.20
C GLU A 387 -5.59 12.16 -3.41
N ARG A 388 -5.66 10.93 -2.99
CA ARG A 388 -4.52 10.04 -3.02
C ARG A 388 -5.08 8.68 -3.45
N GLY A 389 -4.43 8.07 -4.44
CA GLY A 389 -4.86 6.81 -5.03
C GLY A 389 -3.72 5.97 -5.62
N PRO A 390 -4.07 4.90 -6.33
CA PRO A 390 -3.14 3.98 -7.00
C PRO A 390 -2.54 4.58 -8.29
N ASN A 391 -2.72 5.86 -8.54
CA ASN A 391 -2.15 6.56 -9.69
C ASN A 391 -0.73 7.02 -9.34
N PRO A 392 0.27 6.80 -10.21
CA PRO A 392 1.63 7.29 -9.97
C PRO A 392 1.76 8.82 -10.19
N VAL A 393 0.68 9.45 -10.67
CA VAL A 393 0.60 10.88 -10.96
C VAL A 393 -0.45 11.53 -10.04
N HIS A 394 -0.08 12.63 -9.39
CA HIS A 394 -0.92 13.32 -8.41
C HIS A 394 -1.00 14.81 -8.73
N CYS A 395 -2.21 15.33 -8.93
CA CYS A 395 -2.41 16.74 -9.20
C CYS A 395 -2.03 17.60 -7.99
N LEU A 396 -0.87 18.24 -8.03
CA LEU A 396 -0.37 19.07 -6.94
C LEU A 396 -1.21 20.34 -6.74
N GLU A 397 -1.31 20.80 -5.49
CA GLU A 397 -1.92 22.09 -5.18
C GLU A 397 -1.18 23.18 -5.97
N GLY A 398 -1.95 24.03 -6.66
CA GLY A 398 -1.38 25.06 -7.53
C GLY A 398 -1.03 24.60 -8.94
N PHE A 399 -1.34 23.36 -9.35
CA PHE A 399 -1.15 22.88 -10.72
C PHE A 399 -2.46 22.84 -11.52
N THR A 400 -2.33 22.89 -12.84
CA THR A 400 -3.40 22.56 -13.79
C THR A 400 -3.12 21.16 -14.31
N CYS A 401 -4.06 20.25 -14.10
CA CYS A 401 -3.91 18.85 -14.47
C CYS A 401 -4.99 18.47 -15.49
N SER A 402 -4.63 17.65 -16.47
CA SER A 402 -5.58 17.15 -17.47
C SER A 402 -5.22 15.75 -17.93
N GLU A 403 -6.25 14.95 -18.22
CA GLU A 403 -6.12 13.58 -18.69
C GLU A 403 -6.81 13.43 -20.05
N THR A 404 -6.21 12.63 -20.93
CA THR A 404 -6.84 12.20 -22.19
C THR A 404 -6.46 10.75 -22.50
N THR A 405 -7.26 10.09 -23.33
CA THR A 405 -7.01 8.72 -23.77
C THR A 405 -7.07 8.65 -25.29
N ASP A 406 -6.05 8.05 -25.89
CA ASP A 406 -5.99 7.81 -27.34
C ASP A 406 -6.82 6.57 -27.73
N ASP A 407 -7.10 6.41 -29.03
CA ASP A 407 -7.91 5.30 -29.56
C ASP A 407 -7.30 3.91 -29.31
N ASP A 408 -5.99 3.84 -29.07
CA ASP A 408 -5.25 2.60 -28.76
C ASP A 408 -5.22 2.24 -27.27
N GLY A 409 -5.82 3.09 -26.42
CA GLY A 409 -5.87 2.91 -24.97
C GLY A 409 -4.72 3.57 -24.22
N THR A 410 -3.79 4.24 -24.91
CA THR A 410 -2.75 5.04 -24.24
C THR A 410 -3.40 6.18 -23.46
N VAL A 411 -3.13 6.25 -22.15
CA VAL A 411 -3.58 7.37 -21.31
C VAL A 411 -2.46 8.37 -21.18
N TRP A 412 -2.80 9.66 -21.25
CA TRP A 412 -1.88 10.77 -21.13
C TRP A 412 -2.32 11.67 -19.98
N THR A 413 -1.36 12.07 -19.17
CA THR A 413 -1.57 13.04 -18.11
C THR A 413 -0.63 14.21 -18.29
N PHE A 414 -1.16 15.41 -18.09
CA PHE A 414 -0.42 16.66 -18.25
C PHE A 414 -0.62 17.50 -17.01
N GLU A 415 0.49 17.93 -16.40
CA GLU A 415 0.52 18.72 -15.19
C GLU A 415 1.43 19.93 -15.40
N ALA A 416 0.91 21.12 -15.12
CA ALA A 416 1.66 22.36 -15.25
C ALA A 416 1.36 23.28 -14.07
N ALA A 417 2.40 23.84 -13.45
CA ALA A 417 2.25 24.83 -12.38
C ALA A 417 1.42 26.03 -12.89
N ARG A 418 0.46 26.51 -12.07
CA ARG A 418 -0.39 27.67 -12.40
C ARG A 418 0.38 28.98 -12.31
N ASP A 419 1.43 29.03 -11.48
CA ASP A 419 2.31 30.19 -11.35
C ASP A 419 3.65 29.92 -12.05
N ALA A 420 4.14 30.92 -12.78
CA ALA A 420 5.37 30.83 -13.57
C ALA A 420 6.63 30.73 -12.69
N THR A 421 6.52 31.10 -11.41
CA THR A 421 7.64 31.07 -10.46
C THR A 421 8.07 29.67 -10.05
N ASP A 422 7.15 28.69 -10.10
CA ASP A 422 7.45 27.30 -9.71
C ASP A 422 7.88 26.45 -10.91
N GLY A 423 7.59 26.91 -12.13
CA GLY A 423 8.21 26.45 -13.38
C GLY A 423 8.06 24.97 -13.75
N GLN A 424 7.36 24.14 -12.99
CA GLN A 424 7.36 22.70 -13.24
C GLN A 424 6.28 22.31 -14.26
N VAL A 425 6.68 21.51 -15.24
CA VAL A 425 5.76 20.79 -16.14
C VAL A 425 6.11 19.32 -16.14
N GLN A 426 5.10 18.48 -15.97
CA GLN A 426 5.20 17.03 -16.02
C GLN A 426 4.21 16.49 -17.05
N VAL A 427 4.66 15.53 -17.85
CA VAL A 427 3.80 14.74 -18.73
C VAL A 427 4.06 13.28 -18.47
N THR A 428 3.02 12.47 -18.39
CA THR A 428 3.14 11.02 -18.26
C THR A 428 2.34 10.32 -19.34
N ARG A 429 2.96 9.34 -19.99
CA ARG A 429 2.33 8.42 -20.94
C ARG A 429 2.19 7.06 -20.27
N PHE A 430 0.97 6.55 -20.24
CA PHE A 430 0.63 5.21 -19.76
C PHE A 430 0.34 4.32 -20.95
N ASP A 431 1.16 3.28 -21.13
CA ASP A 431 1.03 2.35 -22.23
C ASP A 431 0.04 1.22 -21.87
N PRO A 432 -0.80 0.75 -22.83
CA PRO A 432 -1.73 -0.35 -22.58
C PRO A 432 -1.06 -1.66 -22.17
N ASP A 433 0.25 -1.83 -22.42
CA ASP A 433 1.03 -2.99 -21.96
C ASP A 433 1.37 -2.92 -20.46
N GLY A 434 0.95 -1.86 -19.75
CA GLY A 434 0.99 -1.76 -18.29
C GLY A 434 2.22 -1.08 -17.71
N TRP A 435 3.08 -0.48 -18.55
CA TRP A 435 4.17 0.39 -18.12
C TRP A 435 3.81 1.87 -18.36
N ALA A 436 4.55 2.78 -17.74
CA ALA A 436 4.40 4.21 -18.01
C ALA A 436 5.76 4.90 -18.09
N VAL A 437 5.80 6.06 -18.76
CA VAL A 437 6.97 6.93 -18.80
C VAL A 437 6.55 8.36 -18.49
N SER A 438 7.21 8.99 -17.53
CA SER A 438 7.02 10.39 -17.16
C SER A 438 8.27 11.20 -17.44
N ILE A 439 8.08 12.42 -17.93
CA ILE A 439 9.11 13.43 -18.06
C ILE A 439 8.72 14.67 -17.26
N THR A 440 9.62 15.11 -16.39
CA THR A 440 9.44 16.30 -15.56
C THR A 440 10.51 17.32 -15.90
N VAL A 441 10.11 18.55 -16.21
CA VAL A 441 11.01 19.66 -16.53
C VAL A 441 10.82 20.77 -15.51
N HIS A 442 11.92 21.22 -14.91
CA HIS A 442 11.95 22.42 -14.08
C HIS A 442 12.29 23.63 -14.96
N GLN A 443 11.34 24.54 -15.15
CA GLN A 443 11.49 25.72 -16.00
C GLN A 443 12.00 26.93 -15.20
N GLU A 444 12.71 27.80 -15.92
CA GLU A 444 12.96 29.17 -15.49
C GLU A 444 11.87 30.09 -16.10
N GLU A 445 11.50 31.18 -15.41
CA GLU A 445 10.38 32.10 -15.77
C GLU A 445 10.35 32.55 -17.25
N ASP A 446 11.51 32.57 -17.93
CA ASP A 446 11.68 33.13 -19.27
C ASP A 446 11.58 32.10 -20.42
N ALA A 447 11.32 30.81 -20.17
CA ALA A 447 11.20 29.78 -21.22
C ALA A 447 10.15 28.70 -20.91
N PRO A 448 8.85 29.01 -21.05
CA PRO A 448 7.80 28.02 -20.85
C PRO A 448 7.89 26.92 -21.90
N VAL A 449 7.95 25.68 -21.42
CA VAL A 449 7.85 24.47 -22.25
C VAL A 449 6.39 24.08 -22.27
N GLU A 450 5.84 23.96 -23.48
CA GLU A 450 4.47 23.52 -23.67
C GLU A 450 4.34 22.02 -23.42
N THR A 451 3.23 21.59 -22.82
CA THR A 451 2.95 20.17 -22.55
C THR A 451 2.89 19.32 -23.82
N ASP A 452 2.43 19.89 -24.94
CA ASP A 452 2.39 19.22 -26.24
C ASP A 452 3.78 18.81 -26.74
N PHE A 453 4.80 19.65 -26.50
CA PHE A 453 6.19 19.35 -26.85
C PHE A 453 6.69 18.13 -26.09
N LEU A 454 6.44 18.07 -24.77
CA LEU A 454 6.82 16.92 -23.94
C LEU A 454 6.00 15.67 -24.29
N GLY A 455 4.74 15.84 -24.71
CA GLY A 455 3.93 14.75 -25.28
C GLY A 455 4.58 14.13 -26.52
N ASP A 456 5.08 14.95 -27.45
CA ASP A 456 5.79 14.46 -28.63
C ASP A 456 7.13 13.78 -28.28
N VAL A 457 7.85 14.28 -27.27
CA VAL A 457 9.04 13.60 -26.72
C VAL A 457 8.68 12.20 -26.22
N LEU A 458 7.63 12.07 -25.41
CA LEU A 458 7.21 10.79 -24.83
C LEU A 458 6.62 9.80 -25.85
N ARG A 459 6.08 10.29 -26.97
CA ARG A 459 5.68 9.43 -28.10
C ARG A 459 6.87 8.72 -28.73
N ALA A 460 8.06 9.32 -28.67
CA ALA A 460 9.29 8.72 -29.18
C ALA A 460 9.93 7.73 -28.20
N MET A 461 9.51 7.72 -26.93
CA MET A 461 10.11 6.86 -25.91
C MET A 461 9.78 5.37 -26.15
N PRO A 462 10.79 4.48 -26.14
CA PRO A 462 10.59 3.05 -26.25
C PRO A 462 10.00 2.48 -24.95
N ALA A 463 9.49 1.25 -25.01
CA ALA A 463 9.17 0.50 -23.80
C ALA A 463 10.44 0.27 -22.95
N PRO A 464 10.34 0.24 -21.61
CA PRO A 464 11.45 -0.13 -20.74
C PRO A 464 11.82 -1.60 -20.97
N VAL A 465 13.10 -1.92 -20.75
CA VAL A 465 13.60 -3.30 -20.73
C VAL A 465 13.51 -3.79 -19.29
N TYR A 466 12.70 -4.82 -19.04
CA TYR A 466 12.55 -5.50 -17.75
C TYR A 466 12.30 -6.98 -17.99
N ASP A 467 12.40 -7.81 -16.94
CA ASP A 467 12.02 -9.23 -17.04
C ASP A 467 10.50 -9.38 -17.00
N GLU A 468 9.90 -9.70 -18.14
CA GLU A 468 8.45 -9.96 -18.27
C GLU A 468 8.03 -11.26 -17.56
N GLU A 469 8.96 -12.17 -17.29
CA GLU A 469 8.69 -13.39 -16.52
C GLU A 469 8.67 -13.11 -15.00
N GLU A 470 9.24 -11.98 -14.56
CA GLU A 470 9.15 -11.52 -13.18
C GLU A 470 7.77 -10.90 -12.95
N GLU A 471 6.91 -11.61 -12.21
CA GLU A 471 5.58 -11.11 -11.87
C GLU A 471 5.54 -10.60 -10.42
N PRO A 472 4.87 -9.46 -10.14
CA PRO A 472 4.58 -9.06 -8.78
C PRO A 472 3.74 -10.15 -8.09
N THR A 473 4.26 -10.72 -7.01
CA THR A 473 3.57 -11.77 -6.26
C THR A 473 3.00 -11.21 -4.96
N VAL A 474 1.77 -11.62 -4.67
CA VAL A 474 1.24 -11.55 -3.31
C VAL A 474 1.94 -12.67 -2.54
N PRO A 475 2.45 -12.44 -1.31
CA PRO A 475 2.95 -13.51 -0.47
C PRO A 475 1.89 -14.62 -0.39
N GLU A 476 2.26 -15.85 -0.77
CA GLU A 476 1.43 -17.02 -0.51
C GLU A 476 1.39 -17.28 1.00
N ASN A 477 0.26 -17.79 1.49
CA ASN A 477 0.06 -18.13 2.90
C ASN A 477 1.01 -19.22 3.37
#